data_AF-A0A1L4BTM2-F1
#
_entry.id   AF-A0A1L4BTM2-F1
#
_cell.length_a   1.000
_cell.length_b   1.000
_cell.length_c   1.000
_cell.angle_alpha   90.00
_cell.angle_beta   90.00
_cell.angle_gamma   90.00
#
_symmetry.space_group_name_H-M   'P 1'
#
loop_
_entity.id
_entity.type
_entity.pdbx_description
1 polymer ?
#
loop_
_entity_poly.entity_id
_entity_poly.type
_entity_poly.pdbx_seq_one_letter_code
_entity_poly.pdbx_strand_id
1 'polypeptide(L)'
;MKGLDSIFGKVRVKQDSSHKSTQVDSFNEKLAELDKYFGDEKLSKLLDLEKNTKDITRSQKILLQVNILQELLKQEKDFAVLRGYADLLLEEFNYFHIDEWDSQLASKLLYTVITIKRKVQDNCEDLYKQLCKIDIEKAIKLDS
;
A
#
# COMPACT_ATOMS: atom_id res chain seq x y z
N MET A 1 -34.16 -13.15 -50.65
CA MET A 1 -34.32 -14.06 -49.50
C MET A 1 -33.65 -15.39 -49.81
N LYS A 2 -32.47 -15.63 -49.25
CA LYS A 2 -31.85 -16.95 -49.09
C LYS A 2 -31.28 -16.96 -47.66
N GLY A 3 -31.66 -17.98 -46.89
CA GLY A 3 -31.40 -18.08 -45.47
C GLY A 3 -29.93 -18.27 -45.14
N LEU A 4 -29.50 -17.57 -44.09
CA LEU A 4 -28.26 -17.81 -43.36
C LEU A 4 -28.66 -18.26 -41.95
N ASP A 5 -29.18 -19.48 -41.86
CA ASP A 5 -29.27 -20.17 -40.58
C ASP A 5 -27.98 -20.94 -40.34
N SER A 6 -27.46 -20.81 -39.12
CA SER A 6 -26.57 -21.77 -38.46
C SER A 6 -25.08 -21.78 -38.84
N ILE A 7 -24.32 -20.77 -38.38
CA ILE A 7 -22.87 -20.90 -38.11
C ILE A 7 -22.46 -20.31 -36.75
N PHE A 8 -23.41 -20.09 -35.82
CA PHE A 8 -23.04 -19.90 -34.41
C PHE A 8 -22.94 -21.26 -33.74
N GLY A 9 -21.85 -21.96 -34.04
CA GLY A 9 -21.36 -23.03 -33.19
C GLY A 9 -21.24 -22.48 -31.77
N LYS A 10 -21.89 -23.17 -30.82
CA LYS A 10 -21.81 -22.90 -29.38
C LYS A 10 -20.34 -22.88 -28.93
N VAL A 11 -19.70 -21.72 -28.98
CA VAL A 11 -18.49 -21.47 -28.20
C VAL A 11 -18.97 -21.31 -26.77
N ARG A 12 -19.01 -22.43 -26.05
CA ARG A 12 -19.00 -22.40 -24.59
C ARG A 12 -17.66 -21.77 -24.21
N VAL A 13 -17.68 -20.48 -23.92
CA VAL A 13 -16.63 -19.83 -23.13
C VAL A 13 -16.60 -20.58 -21.81
N LYS A 14 -15.61 -21.46 -21.63
CA LYS A 14 -15.25 -21.91 -20.29
C LYS A 14 -14.66 -20.68 -19.60
N GLN A 15 -15.44 -20.10 -18.69
CA GLN A 15 -14.91 -19.22 -17.65
C GLN A 15 -13.95 -20.05 -16.82
N ASP A 16 -12.67 -20.04 -17.18
CA ASP A 16 -11.60 -20.41 -16.24
C ASP A 16 -11.31 -19.17 -15.38
N SER A 17 -12.20 -18.92 -14.43
CA SER A 17 -12.04 -17.91 -13.37
C SER A 17 -12.13 -18.62 -12.02
N SER A 18 -11.05 -19.23 -11.52
CA SER A 18 -11.11 -19.76 -10.15
C SER A 18 -9.80 -20.04 -9.40
N HIS A 19 -8.59 -19.77 -9.91
CA HIS A 19 -7.36 -20.24 -9.23
C HIS A 19 -6.29 -19.18 -8.90
N LYS A 20 -6.63 -17.88 -8.89
CA LYS A 20 -5.69 -16.81 -8.47
C LYS A 20 -6.19 -15.86 -7.37
N SER A 21 -7.47 -15.90 -6.99
CA SER A 21 -8.03 -14.92 -6.03
C SER A 21 -7.79 -15.27 -4.56
N THR A 22 -7.65 -16.55 -4.20
CA THR A 22 -7.62 -17.00 -2.80
C THR A 22 -6.42 -16.53 -1.97
N GLN A 23 -5.28 -16.23 -2.58
CA GLN A 23 -4.07 -15.79 -1.86
C GLN A 23 -4.03 -14.28 -1.58
N VAL A 24 -4.50 -13.46 -2.52
CA VAL A 24 -4.52 -12.00 -2.36
C VAL A 24 -5.48 -11.60 -1.24
N ASP A 25 -6.66 -12.23 -1.22
CA ASP A 25 -7.69 -12.00 -0.20
C ASP A 25 -7.18 -12.43 1.18
N SER A 26 -6.50 -13.58 1.28
CA SER A 26 -5.95 -14.08 2.55
C SER A 26 -4.89 -13.18 3.18
N PHE A 27 -4.04 -12.51 2.39
CA PHE A 27 -3.04 -11.59 2.95
C PHE A 27 -3.70 -10.31 3.48
N ASN A 28 -4.61 -9.73 2.70
CA ASN A 28 -5.30 -8.50 3.10
C ASN A 28 -6.16 -8.75 4.34
N GLU A 29 -6.80 -9.91 4.45
CA GLU A 29 -7.50 -10.36 5.66
C GLU A 29 -6.55 -10.46 6.85
N LYS A 30 -5.40 -11.13 6.70
CA LYS A 30 -4.38 -11.21 7.77
C LYS A 30 -3.90 -9.83 8.22
N LEU A 31 -3.67 -8.93 7.28
CA LEU A 31 -3.23 -7.57 7.59
C LEU A 31 -4.34 -6.78 8.30
N ALA A 32 -5.59 -6.88 7.86
CA ALA A 32 -6.74 -6.25 8.50
C ALA A 32 -6.97 -6.80 9.91
N GLU A 33 -6.75 -8.09 10.13
CA GLU A 33 -6.79 -8.68 11.47
C GLU A 33 -5.77 -8.06 12.43
N LEU A 34 -4.67 -7.48 11.92
CA LEU A 34 -3.69 -6.83 12.78
C LEU A 34 -4.15 -5.48 13.34
N ASP A 35 -5.25 -4.92 12.82
CA ASP A 35 -5.81 -3.66 13.32
C ASP A 35 -6.41 -3.76 14.72
N LYS A 36 -6.64 -4.97 15.23
CA LYS A 36 -7.06 -5.22 16.62
C LYS A 36 -5.93 -5.08 17.65
N TYR A 37 -4.68 -5.01 17.21
CA TYR A 37 -3.50 -4.89 18.07
C TYR A 37 -2.95 -3.47 18.08
N PHE A 38 -2.14 -3.13 19.08
CA PHE A 38 -1.52 -1.81 19.22
C PHE A 38 -0.09 -1.91 19.78
N GLY A 39 0.73 -0.88 19.56
CA GLY A 39 2.06 -0.75 20.15
C GLY A 39 3.02 -1.85 19.74
N ASP A 40 3.84 -2.29 20.69
CA ASP A 40 4.86 -3.31 20.48
C ASP A 40 4.27 -4.66 20.01
N GLU A 41 3.05 -5.00 20.44
CA GLU A 41 2.37 -6.21 19.97
C GLU A 41 2.00 -6.13 18.48
N LYS A 42 1.44 -4.99 18.04
CA LYS A 42 1.12 -4.78 16.62
C LYS A 42 2.38 -4.80 15.78
N LEU A 43 3.43 -4.11 16.22
CA LEU A 43 4.71 -4.06 15.52
C LEU A 43 5.31 -5.46 15.37
N SER A 44 5.35 -6.24 16.46
CA SER A 44 5.86 -7.61 16.44
C SER A 44 5.12 -8.47 15.40
N LYS A 45 3.79 -8.40 15.38
CA LYS A 45 2.96 -9.16 14.42
C LYS A 45 3.15 -8.71 12.97
N LEU A 46 3.35 -7.41 12.73
CA LEU A 46 3.65 -6.89 11.39
C LEU A 46 5.00 -7.39 10.88
N LEU A 47 6.03 -7.40 11.74
CA LEU A 47 7.36 -7.93 11.41
C LEU A 47 7.33 -9.45 11.21
N ASP A 48 6.56 -10.18 12.02
CA ASP A 48 6.33 -11.61 11.82
C ASP A 48 5.61 -11.88 10.50
N LEU A 49 4.63 -11.05 10.12
CA LEU A 49 3.96 -11.16 8.83
C LEU A 49 4.95 -10.90 7.68
N GLU A 50 5.82 -9.90 7.79
CA GLU A 50 6.85 -9.61 6.79
C GLU A 50 7.83 -10.77 6.61
N LYS A 51 8.28 -11.37 7.72
CA LYS A 51 9.26 -12.46 7.72
C LYS A 51 8.69 -13.77 7.18
N ASN A 52 7.44 -14.08 7.51
CA ASN A 52 6.84 -15.38 7.23
C ASN A 52 6.04 -15.41 5.92
N THR A 53 5.72 -14.25 5.35
CA THR A 53 4.97 -14.19 4.11
C THR A 53 5.91 -14.23 2.91
N LYS A 54 5.92 -15.39 2.24
CA LYS A 54 6.51 -15.56 0.91
C LYS A 54 5.41 -15.37 -0.12
N ASP A 55 5.75 -14.81 -1.28
CA ASP A 55 4.86 -14.67 -2.43
C ASP A 55 3.67 -13.69 -2.26
N ILE A 56 3.95 -12.46 -1.81
CA ILE A 56 3.01 -11.34 -1.90
C ILE A 56 3.30 -10.44 -3.09
N THR A 57 2.27 -9.72 -3.54
CA THR A 57 2.45 -8.70 -4.58
C THR A 57 3.30 -7.53 -4.08
N ARG A 58 3.87 -6.76 -5.01
CA ARG A 58 4.62 -5.55 -4.67
C ARG A 58 3.77 -4.57 -3.86
N SER A 59 2.52 -4.35 -4.27
CA SER A 59 1.58 -3.44 -3.59
C SER A 59 1.31 -3.89 -2.15
N GLN A 60 1.16 -5.19 -1.92
CA GLN A 60 1.00 -5.75 -0.58
C GLN A 60 2.25 -5.56 0.29
N LYS A 61 3.44 -5.72 -0.31
CA LYS A 61 4.72 -5.50 0.39
C LYS A 61 4.87 -4.04 0.80
N ILE A 62 4.58 -3.10 -0.10
CA ILE A 62 4.62 -1.66 0.18
C ILE A 62 3.60 -1.30 1.26
N LEU A 63 2.37 -1.82 1.16
CA LEU A 63 1.33 -1.60 2.16
C LEU A 63 1.77 -2.11 3.54
N LEU A 64 2.41 -3.28 3.62
CA LEU A 64 2.95 -3.81 4.87
C LEU A 64 4.03 -2.90 5.46
N GLN A 65 4.98 -2.46 4.64
CA GLN A 65 6.06 -1.55 5.05
C GLN A 65 5.51 -0.20 5.55
N VAL A 66 4.49 0.34 4.88
CA VAL A 66 3.79 1.55 5.33
C VAL A 66 3.16 1.33 6.72
N ASN A 67 2.52 0.18 6.96
CA ASN A 67 1.95 -0.12 8.28
C ASN A 67 3.01 -0.28 9.37
N ILE A 68 4.15 -0.91 9.07
CA ILE A 68 5.29 -1.03 9.99
C ILE A 68 5.80 0.36 10.38
N LEU A 69 6.03 1.25 9.41
CA LEU A 69 6.51 2.60 9.69
C LEU A 69 5.50 3.44 10.46
N GLN A 70 4.21 3.30 10.19
CA GLN A 70 3.18 3.96 10.99
C GLN A 70 3.23 3.52 12.45
N GLU A 71 3.48 2.24 12.72
CA GLU A 71 3.57 1.75 14.09
C GLU A 71 4.87 2.19 14.77
N LEU A 72 6.00 2.16 14.07
CA LEU A 72 7.27 2.70 14.57
C LEU A 72 7.18 4.19 14.87
N LEU A 73 6.52 4.97 14.00
CA LEU A 73 6.31 6.40 14.18
C LEU A 73 5.50 6.71 15.45
N LYS A 74 4.46 5.92 15.75
CA LYS A 74 3.67 6.10 16.99
C LYS A 74 4.48 5.84 18.25
N GLN A 75 5.49 4.99 18.17
CA GLN A 75 6.36 4.68 19.30
C GLN A 75 7.44 5.76 19.51
N GLU A 76 7.57 6.72 18.59
CA GLU A 76 8.58 7.79 18.62
C GLU A 76 10.02 7.27 18.82
N LYS A 77 10.31 6.06 18.30
CA LYS A 77 11.63 5.42 18.40
C LYS A 77 12.45 5.66 17.13
N ASP A 78 13.73 5.98 17.33
CA ASP A 78 14.80 6.07 16.32
C ASP A 78 14.40 6.73 14.98
N PHE A 79 14.38 8.06 15.00
CA PHE A 79 14.06 8.85 13.82
C PHE A 79 15.06 8.71 12.66
N ALA A 80 16.31 8.29 12.92
CA ALA A 80 17.28 8.07 11.86
C ALA A 80 16.91 6.83 11.04
N VAL A 81 16.51 5.75 11.72
CA VAL A 81 16.00 4.54 11.08
C VAL A 81 14.70 4.84 10.32
N LEU A 82 13.76 5.56 10.94
CA LEU A 82 12.51 5.98 10.27
C LEU A 82 12.77 6.77 9.00
N ARG A 83 13.74 7.70 9.01
CA ARG A 83 14.12 8.48 7.82
C ARG A 83 14.60 7.57 6.69
N GLY A 84 15.51 6.65 6.97
CA GLY A 84 16.04 5.73 5.96
C GLY A 84 14.95 4.87 5.30
N TYR A 85 14.01 4.35 6.09
CA TYR A 85 12.89 3.61 5.53
C TYR A 85 11.89 4.48 4.75
N ALA A 86 11.66 5.71 5.20
CA ALA A 86 10.82 6.66 4.48
C ALA A 86 11.42 7.02 3.12
N ASP A 87 12.74 7.17 3.03
CA ASP A 87 13.46 7.41 1.77
C ASP A 87 13.32 6.21 0.83
N LEU A 88 13.50 4.98 1.32
CA LEU A 88 13.31 3.76 0.50
C LEU A 88 11.88 3.62 -0.03
N LEU A 89 10.86 3.89 0.80
CA LEU A 89 9.47 3.87 0.33
C LEU A 89 9.20 4.95 -0.71
N LEU A 90 9.82 6.12 -0.57
CA LEU A 90 9.69 7.20 -1.54
C LEU A 90 10.39 6.84 -2.87
N GLU A 91 11.53 6.16 -2.83
CA GLU A 91 12.16 5.60 -4.03
C GLU A 91 11.25 4.58 -4.73
N GLU A 92 10.62 3.66 -3.99
CA GLU A 92 9.66 2.71 -4.57
C GLU A 92 8.43 3.42 -5.13
N PHE A 93 7.92 4.45 -4.43
CA PHE A 93 6.83 5.29 -4.90
C PHE A 93 7.11 5.89 -6.28
N ASN A 94 8.28 6.52 -6.42
CA ASN A 94 8.69 7.17 -7.67
C ASN A 94 9.01 6.16 -8.77
N TYR A 95 9.69 5.05 -8.45
CA TYR A 95 10.10 4.05 -9.43
C TYR A 95 8.91 3.31 -10.05
N PHE A 96 7.91 2.99 -9.23
CA PHE A 96 6.74 2.25 -9.68
C PHE A 96 5.56 3.14 -10.08
N HIS A 97 5.66 4.47 -9.93
CA HIS A 97 4.56 5.40 -10.18
C HIS A 97 3.26 4.96 -9.48
N ILE A 98 3.35 4.71 -8.17
CA ILE A 98 2.25 4.09 -7.39
C ILE A 98 0.96 4.90 -7.50
N ASP A 99 1.08 6.22 -7.61
CA ASP A 99 -0.04 7.15 -7.79
C ASP A 99 -0.86 6.90 -9.06
N GLU A 100 -0.28 6.28 -10.09
CA GLU A 100 -0.99 5.98 -11.35
C GLU A 100 -1.89 4.74 -11.26
N TRP A 101 -1.59 3.79 -10.37
CA TRP A 101 -2.30 2.50 -10.31
C TRP A 101 -2.94 2.15 -8.95
N ASP A 102 -2.56 2.83 -7.86
CA ASP A 102 -3.21 2.69 -6.56
C ASP A 102 -3.14 4.00 -5.77
N SER A 103 -4.11 4.88 -6.01
CA SER A 103 -4.19 6.20 -5.37
C SER A 103 -4.36 6.13 -3.85
N GLN A 104 -4.99 5.07 -3.33
CA GLN A 104 -5.17 4.89 -1.89
C GLN A 104 -3.85 4.53 -1.21
N LEU A 105 -3.09 3.60 -1.78
CA LEU A 105 -1.76 3.24 -1.31
C LEU A 105 -0.80 4.43 -1.44
N ALA A 106 -0.81 5.12 -2.57
CA ALA A 106 -0.04 6.34 -2.82
C ALA A 106 -0.30 7.41 -1.75
N SER A 107 -1.57 7.71 -1.49
CA SER A 107 -1.98 8.65 -0.44
C SER A 107 -1.49 8.20 0.95
N LYS A 108 -1.65 6.92 1.31
CA LYS A 108 -1.20 6.38 2.61
C LYS A 108 0.33 6.44 2.77
N LEU A 109 1.07 6.14 1.70
CA LEU A 109 2.52 6.18 1.67
C LEU A 109 3.02 7.62 1.82
N LEU A 110 2.58 8.54 0.96
CA LEU A 110 3.01 9.94 1.00
C LEU A 110 2.70 10.58 2.34
N TYR A 111 1.51 10.35 2.90
CA TYR A 111 1.16 10.84 4.23
C TYR A 111 2.15 10.36 5.31
N THR A 112 2.48 9.06 5.28
CA THR A 112 3.41 8.45 6.25
C THR A 112 4.82 9.03 6.10
N VAL A 113 5.32 9.11 4.87
CA VAL A 113 6.65 9.66 4.55
C VAL A 113 6.75 11.13 4.97
N ILE A 114 5.76 11.97 4.64
CA ILE A 114 5.75 13.38 5.03
C ILE A 114 5.73 13.52 6.56
N THR A 115 4.94 12.70 7.25
CA THR A 115 4.88 12.76 8.73
C THR A 115 6.24 12.44 9.36
N ILE A 116 6.94 11.41 8.85
CA ILE A 116 8.29 11.07 9.29
C ILE A 116 9.28 12.20 8.97
N LYS A 117 9.28 12.68 7.72
CA LYS A 117 10.20 13.72 7.25
C LYS A 117 10.05 15.03 8.02
N ARG A 118 8.83 15.41 8.40
CA ARG A 118 8.59 16.57 9.29
C ARG A 118 9.19 16.39 10.68
N LYS A 119 9.06 15.20 11.28
CA LYS A 119 9.66 14.90 12.59
C LYS A 119 11.19 14.99 12.55
N VAL A 120 11.83 14.73 11.40
CA VAL A 120 13.28 14.91 11.20
C VAL A 120 13.68 16.24 10.53
N GLN A 121 12.74 17.17 10.38
CA GLN A 121 12.97 18.51 9.79
C GLN A 121 13.47 18.50 8.34
N ASP A 122 13.09 17.48 7.56
CA ASP A 122 13.34 17.42 6.11
C ASP A 122 12.36 18.31 5.33
N ASN A 123 12.81 18.86 4.20
CA ASN A 123 11.93 19.59 3.28
C ASN A 123 10.92 18.61 2.64
N CYS A 124 9.63 18.95 2.73
CA CYS A 124 8.53 18.14 2.21
C CYS A 124 7.68 18.85 1.15
N GLU A 125 8.05 20.04 0.68
CA GLU A 125 7.19 20.88 -0.17
C GLU A 125 6.67 20.14 -1.42
N ASP A 126 7.55 19.44 -2.14
CA ASP A 126 7.17 18.69 -3.33
C ASP A 126 6.33 17.46 -3.01
N LEU A 127 6.56 16.83 -1.86
CA LEU A 127 5.74 15.71 -1.39
C LEU A 127 4.33 16.17 -1.00
N TYR A 128 4.20 17.35 -0.38
CA TYR A 128 2.89 17.97 -0.11
C TYR A 128 2.14 18.27 -1.40
N LYS A 129 2.81 18.85 -2.41
CA LYS A 129 2.19 19.09 -3.72
C LYS A 129 1.69 17.81 -4.37
N GLN A 130 2.45 16.71 -4.27
CA GLN A 130 2.03 15.41 -4.76
C GLN A 130 0.83 14.86 -3.98
N LEU A 131 0.88 14.92 -2.64
CA LEU A 131 -0.24 14.48 -1.81
C LEU A 131 -1.50 15.29 -2.09
N CYS A 132 -1.41 16.62 -2.23
CA CYS A 132 -2.55 17.48 -2.57
C CYS A 132 -3.26 17.07 -3.87
N LYS A 133 -2.51 16.58 -4.87
CA LYS A 133 -3.08 16.10 -6.13
C LYS A 133 -3.85 14.78 -5.97
N ILE A 134 -3.45 13.95 -5.01
CA ILE A 134 -3.99 12.61 -4.79
C ILE A 134 -5.12 12.64 -3.74
N ASP A 135 -4.91 13.35 -2.63
CA ASP A 135 -5.76 13.37 -1.44
C ASP A 135 -5.57 14.69 -0.67
N ILE A 136 -6.38 15.69 -1.05
CA ILE A 136 -6.33 17.03 -0.44
C ILE A 136 -6.69 17.02 1.06
N GLU A 137 -7.59 16.13 1.49
CA GLU A 137 -8.03 16.06 2.88
C GLU A 137 -6.89 15.64 3.80
N LYS A 138 -6.09 14.65 3.38
CA LYS A 138 -4.90 14.24 4.12
C LYS A 138 -3.81 15.31 4.11
N ALA A 139 -3.64 16.04 3.02
CA ALA A 139 -2.68 17.12 2.97
C ALA A 139 -3.03 18.23 3.98
N ILE A 140 -4.31 18.61 4.08
CA ILE A 140 -4.80 19.61 5.05
C ILE A 140 -4.55 19.13 6.49
N LYS A 141 -4.83 17.85 6.80
CA LYS A 141 -4.60 17.29 8.14
C LYS A 141 -3.13 17.30 8.58
N LEU A 142 -2.20 17.36 7.63
CA LEU A 142 -0.77 17.50 7.95
C LEU A 142 -0.39 18.95 8.24
N ASP A 143 -1.18 19.95 7.85
CA ASP A 143 -0.86 21.37 8.07
C ASP A 143 -1.43 21.92 9.39
N SER A 144 -2.43 21.23 9.95
CA SER A 144 -3.01 21.48 11.29
C SER A 144 -2.16 20.93 12.43
#